data_AF-A0A344WAE7-F1
#
_entry.id   AF-A0A344WAE7-F1
#
_cell.length_a   1.000
_cell.length_b   1.000
_cell.length_c   1.000
_cell.angle_alpha   90.00
_cell.angle_beta   90.00
_cell.angle_gamma   90.00
#
_symmetry.space_group_name_H-M   'P 1'
#
loop_
_entity.id
_entity.type
_entity.pdbx_description
1 polymer ?
#
loop_
_entity_poly.entity_id
_entity_poly.type
_entity_poly.pdbx_seq_one_letter_code
_entity_poly.pdbx_strand_id
1 'polypeptide(L)'
;MGVPLYCQFFLILFGGFFATQLTFNSQKFAESNRMDSPQAGFAFKPAGFLMFGFVLMLIATLPMLQIGGFSSAKELVAGIGIFTLFAFIFNMGLVLKVWSTFDGADHQLKNAIRPLIPLIAVIIYFVTS
;
A
#
# COMPACT_ATOMS: atom_id res chain seq x y z
N MET A 1 7.28 -5.10 22.43
CA MET A 1 8.09 -4.03 21.79
C MET A 1 8.74 -4.43 20.47
N GLY A 2 9.26 -5.66 20.29
CA GLY A 2 9.90 -6.05 19.01
C GLY A 2 8.93 -6.21 17.83
N VAL A 3 7.80 -6.91 18.02
CA VAL A 3 6.87 -7.26 16.93
C VAL A 3 6.28 -6.02 16.22
N PRO A 4 5.74 -5.01 16.92
CA PRO A 4 5.23 -3.80 16.27
C PRO A 4 6.29 -3.05 15.45
N LEU A 5 7.54 -3.04 15.94
CA LEU A 5 8.66 -2.41 15.22
C LEU A 5 8.98 -3.17 13.93
N TYR A 6 8.98 -4.51 13.95
CA TYR A 6 9.16 -5.32 12.73
C TYR A 6 8.02 -5.10 11.72
N CYS A 7 6.78 -5.00 12.19
CA CYS A 7 5.64 -4.66 11.34
C CYS A 7 5.82 -3.27 10.70
N GLN A 8 6.25 -2.27 11.47
CA GLN A 8 6.52 -0.93 10.94
C GLN A 8 7.64 -0.95 9.90
N PHE A 9 8.75 -1.66 10.13
CA PHE A 9 9.81 -1.82 9.15
C PHE A 9 9.33 -2.51 7.87
N PHE A 10 8.53 -3.57 8.01
CA PHE A 10 7.92 -4.24 6.87
C PHE A 10 7.05 -3.27 6.06
N LEU A 11 6.19 -2.49 6.73
CA LEU A 11 5.32 -1.51 6.07
C LEU A 11 6.12 -0.39 5.38
N ILE A 12 7.24 0.06 5.96
CA ILE A 12 8.16 1.01 5.33
C ILE A 12 8.76 0.43 4.05
N LEU A 13 9.29 -0.79 4.10
CA LEU A 13 9.91 -1.43 2.94
C LEU A 13 8.88 -1.72 1.84
N PHE A 14 7.71 -2.24 2.23
CA PHE A 14 6.61 -2.53 1.31
C PHE A 14 6.10 -1.24 0.66
N GLY A 15 5.77 -0.23 1.48
CA GLY A 15 5.31 1.07 0.99
C GLY A 15 6.37 1.77 0.13
N GLY A 16 7.64 1.72 0.53
CA GLY A 16 8.75 2.32 -0.22
C GLY A 16 8.96 1.70 -1.59
N PHE A 17 8.83 0.37 -1.71
CA PHE A 17 8.84 -0.30 -3.00
C PHE A 17 7.72 0.20 -3.91
N PHE A 18 6.47 0.19 -3.44
CA PHE A 18 5.33 0.63 -4.25
C PHE A 18 5.36 2.13 -4.57
N ALA A 19 5.77 2.97 -3.62
CA ALA A 19 5.96 4.40 -3.84
C ALA A 19 6.96 4.66 -4.98
N THR A 20 8.08 3.92 -4.99
CA THR A 20 9.09 4.01 -6.05
C THR A 20 8.54 3.54 -7.40
N GLN A 21 7.84 2.40 -7.44
CA GLN A 21 7.24 1.88 -8.67
C GLN A 21 6.21 2.84 -9.25
N LEU A 22 5.30 3.35 -8.43
CA LEU A 22 4.25 4.28 -8.87
C LEU A 22 4.82 5.63 -9.33
N THR A 23 5.87 6.12 -8.67
CA THR A 23 6.46 7.43 -8.99
C THR A 23 7.34 7.37 -10.26
N PHE A 24 8.28 6.44 -10.31
CA PHE A 24 9.34 6.42 -11.32
C PHE A 24 9.13 5.37 -12.42
N ASN A 25 8.31 4.35 -12.17
CA ASN A 25 8.05 3.25 -13.10
C ASN A 25 6.55 3.08 -13.40
N SER A 26 5.79 4.17 -13.30
CA SER A 26 4.32 4.20 -13.35
C SER A 26 3.74 3.55 -14.59
N GLN A 27 4.35 3.78 -15.76
CA GLN A 27 3.86 3.22 -17.02
C GLN A 27 3.94 1.68 -17.02
N LYS A 28 5.11 1.13 -16.66
CA LYS A 28 5.27 -0.32 -16.54
C LYS A 28 4.40 -0.90 -15.43
N PHE A 29 4.19 -0.15 -14.35
CA PHE A 29 3.27 -0.55 -13.30
C PHE A 29 1.83 -0.62 -13.82
N ALA A 30 1.38 0.36 -14.61
CA ALA A 30 0.06 0.36 -15.23
C ALA A 30 -0.12 -0.81 -16.20
N GLU A 31 0.86 -1.05 -17.07
CA GLU A 31 0.90 -2.22 -17.98
C GLU A 31 0.82 -3.54 -17.20
N SER A 32 1.56 -3.66 -16.09
CA SER A 32 1.51 -4.86 -15.23
C SER A 32 0.15 -5.11 -14.57
N ASN A 33 -0.69 -4.07 -14.50
CA ASN A 33 -2.08 -4.12 -14.03
C ASN A 33 -3.09 -4.08 -15.19
N ARG A 34 -2.64 -4.25 -16.43
CA ARG A 34 -3.48 -4.27 -17.65
C ARG A 34 -4.22 -2.95 -17.89
N MET A 35 -3.65 -1.86 -17.38
CA MET A 35 -4.10 -0.48 -17.60
C MET A 35 -3.18 0.17 -18.63
N ASP A 36 -3.19 -0.36 -19.85
CA ASP A 36 -2.28 0.07 -20.91
C ASP A 36 -2.76 1.38 -21.54
N SER A 37 -2.56 2.48 -20.82
CA SER A 37 -2.80 3.83 -21.33
C SER A 37 -1.81 4.83 -20.72
N PRO A 38 -1.34 5.83 -21.49
CA PRO A 38 -0.49 6.90 -20.96
C PRO A 38 -1.15 7.65 -19.80
N GLN A 39 -2.49 7.75 -19.79
CA GLN A 39 -3.27 8.38 -18.74
C GLN A 39 -3.18 7.62 -17.42
N ALA A 40 -3.21 6.28 -17.45
CA ALA A 40 -3.03 5.45 -16.26
C ALA A 40 -1.64 5.65 -15.64
N GLY A 41 -0.59 5.64 -16.47
CA GLY A 41 0.76 5.96 -16.03
C GLY A 41 0.86 7.35 -15.40
N PHE A 42 0.27 8.37 -16.02
CA PHE A 42 0.24 9.72 -15.47
C PHE A 42 -0.50 9.82 -14.12
N ALA A 43 -1.63 9.10 -13.98
CA ALA A 43 -2.43 9.06 -12.75
C ALA A 43 -1.71 8.35 -11.58
N PHE A 44 -0.85 7.37 -11.86
CA PHE A 44 -0.11 6.67 -10.80
C PHE A 44 1.03 7.50 -10.18
N LYS A 45 1.60 8.47 -10.90
CA LYS A 45 2.67 9.33 -10.38
C LYS A 45 2.28 10.10 -9.11
N PRO A 46 1.17 10.87 -9.07
CA PRO A 46 0.77 11.56 -7.84
C PRO A 46 0.45 10.58 -6.71
N ALA A 47 -0.14 9.42 -7.01
CA ALA A 47 -0.35 8.36 -6.01
C ALA A 47 0.98 7.85 -5.41
N GLY A 48 2.03 7.73 -6.23
CA GLY A 48 3.37 7.38 -5.78
C GLY A 48 3.97 8.41 -4.83
N PHE A 49 3.86 9.71 -5.13
CA PHE A 49 4.31 10.78 -4.23
C PHE A 49 3.53 10.83 -2.92
N LEU A 50 2.22 10.62 -2.96
CA LEU A 50 1.41 10.51 -1.75
C LEU A 50 1.86 9.33 -0.89
N MET A 51 2.15 8.18 -1.51
CA MET A 51 2.68 7.01 -0.82
C MET A 51 4.07 7.26 -0.23
N PHE A 52 4.94 7.99 -0.92
CA PHE A 52 6.21 8.45 -0.36
C PHE A 52 6.01 9.28 0.91
N GLY A 53 5.04 10.20 0.93
CA GLY A 53 4.70 10.97 2.12
C GLY A 53 4.34 10.07 3.31
N PHE A 54 3.49 9.06 3.11
CA PHE A 54 3.15 8.09 4.15
C PHE A 54 4.36 7.29 4.64
N VAL A 55 5.24 6.84 3.73
CA VAL A 55 6.46 6.11 4.09
C VAL A 55 7.40 6.99 4.92
N LEU A 56 7.57 8.26 4.54
CA LEU A 56 8.38 9.21 5.30
C LEU A 56 7.81 9.49 6.69
N MET A 57 6.48 9.59 6.83
CA MET A 57 5.82 9.73 8.13
C MET A 57 5.99 8.48 9.01
N LEU A 58 5.94 7.28 8.41
CA LEU A 58 6.26 6.05 9.13
C LEU A 58 7.73 6.00 9.57
N ILE A 59 8.66 6.52 8.77
CA ILE A 59 10.07 6.62 9.16
C ILE A 59 10.23 7.63 10.31
N ALA A 60 9.58 8.79 10.22
CA ALA A 60 9.64 9.85 11.24
C ALA A 60 9.14 9.37 12.62
N THR A 61 8.15 8.48 12.63
CA THR A 61 7.57 7.88 13.85
C THR A 61 8.34 6.67 14.38
N LEU A 62 9.46 6.27 13.75
CA LEU A 62 10.30 5.21 14.30
C LEU A 62 10.82 5.62 15.69
N PRO A 63 10.82 4.70 16.67
CA PRO A 63 11.19 5.01 18.05
C PRO A 63 12.64 5.51 18.20
N MET A 64 13.52 5.19 17.25
CA MET A 64 14.91 5.64 17.21
C MET A 64 15.12 7.01 16.54
N LEU A 65 14.10 7.56 15.87
CA LEU A 65 14.21 8.83 15.14
C LEU A 65 13.30 9.91 15.76
N GLN A 66 12.02 9.62 16.00
CA GLN A 66 11.01 10.54 16.58
C GLN A 66 11.13 11.98 16.06
N ILE A 67 11.29 12.13 14.73
CA ILE A 67 11.58 13.41 14.09
C ILE A 67 10.39 14.33 14.28
N GLY A 68 10.59 15.57 14.73
CA GLY A 68 9.51 16.55 14.88
C GLY A 68 8.52 16.26 16.02
N GLY A 69 8.87 15.39 16.97
CA GLY A 69 8.03 15.08 18.13
C GLY A 69 6.93 14.06 17.87
N PHE A 70 6.92 13.42 16.70
CA PHE A 70 5.99 12.33 16.40
C PHE A 70 6.35 11.07 17.19
N SER A 71 5.55 10.75 18.22
CA SER A 71 5.80 9.64 19.15
C SER A 71 4.93 8.39 18.90
N SER A 72 3.95 8.46 18.00
CA SER A 72 3.03 7.36 17.70
C SER A 72 2.94 7.11 16.20
N ALA A 73 3.12 5.85 15.79
CA ALA A 73 2.83 5.38 14.43
C ALA A 73 1.42 4.80 14.29
N LYS A 74 0.64 4.69 15.39
CA LYS A 74 -0.63 3.94 15.41
C LYS A 74 -1.63 4.49 14.40
N GLU A 75 -1.76 5.81 14.32
CA GLU A 75 -2.68 6.49 13.41
C GLU A 75 -2.31 6.24 11.94
N LEU A 76 -1.01 6.28 11.62
CA LEU A 76 -0.50 5.99 10.28
C LEU A 76 -0.73 4.53 9.90
N VAL A 77 -0.43 3.60 10.82
CA VAL A 77 -0.62 2.17 10.62
C VAL A 77 -2.10 1.81 10.49
N ALA A 78 -2.98 2.46 11.25
CA ALA A 78 -4.44 2.34 11.10
C ALA A 78 -4.90 2.82 9.72
N GLY A 79 -4.41 3.97 9.27
CA GLY A 79 -4.70 4.49 7.92
C GLY A 79 -4.29 3.50 6.82
N ILE A 80 -3.11 2.89 6.94
CA ILE A 80 -2.64 1.84 6.02
C ILE A 80 -3.56 0.61 6.08
N GLY A 81 -4.03 0.23 7.27
CA GLY A 81 -5.02 -0.84 7.45
C GLY A 81 -6.29 -0.58 6.65
N ILE A 82 -6.84 0.63 6.77
CA ILE A 82 -8.04 1.03 6.03
C ILE A 82 -7.80 0.98 4.52
N PHE A 83 -6.70 1.57 4.03
CA PHE A 83 -6.37 1.56 2.60
C PHE A 83 -6.19 0.14 2.05
N THR A 84 -5.47 -0.72 2.77
CA THR A 84 -5.20 -2.09 2.34
C THR A 84 -6.44 -2.98 2.40
N LEU A 85 -7.33 -2.75 3.38
CA LEU A 85 -8.65 -3.38 3.44
C LEU A 85 -9.52 -3.00 2.24
N PHE A 86 -9.65 -1.71 1.93
CA PHE A 86 -10.44 -1.29 0.77
C PHE A 86 -9.83 -1.78 -0.55
N ALA A 87 -8.50 -1.79 -0.67
CA ALA A 87 -7.83 -2.36 -1.83
C ALA A 87 -8.08 -3.87 -1.96
N PHE A 88 -8.10 -4.62 -0.85
CA PHE A 88 -8.48 -6.04 -0.84
C PHE A 88 -9.92 -6.23 -1.32
N ILE A 89 -10.86 -5.47 -0.73
CA ILE A 89 -12.29 -5.52 -1.08
C ILE A 89 -12.46 -5.22 -2.57
N PHE A 90 -11.83 -4.14 -3.08
CA PHE A 90 -11.88 -3.74 -4.48
C PHE A 90 -11.39 -4.86 -5.42
N ASN A 91 -10.22 -5.42 -5.14
CA ASN A 91 -9.67 -6.49 -5.96
C ASN A 91 -10.50 -7.78 -5.87
N MET A 92 -11.08 -8.09 -4.71
CA MET A 92 -11.97 -9.24 -4.56
C MET A 92 -13.25 -9.07 -5.36
N GLY A 93 -13.88 -7.89 -5.37
CA GLY A 93 -15.07 -7.67 -6.19
C GLY A 93 -14.77 -7.73 -7.69
N LEU A 94 -13.56 -7.38 -8.14
CA LEU A 94 -13.12 -7.63 -9.52
C LEU A 94 -12.96 -9.14 -9.82
N VAL A 95 -12.39 -9.92 -8.89
CA VAL A 95 -12.27 -11.39 -9.03
C VAL A 95 -13.65 -12.05 -9.07
N LEU A 96 -14.57 -11.59 -8.21
CA LEU A 96 -15.93 -12.11 -8.10
C LEU A 96 -16.88 -11.54 -9.16
N LYS A 97 -16.39 -10.71 -10.09
CA LYS A 97 -17.18 -10.07 -11.16
C LYS A 97 -18.33 -9.20 -10.64
N VAL A 98 -18.21 -8.67 -9.42
CA VAL A 98 -19.10 -7.64 -8.86
C VAL A 98 -18.89 -6.31 -9.56
N TRP A 99 -17.65 -6.03 -9.97
CA TRP A 99 -17.27 -4.86 -10.79
C TRP A 99 -16.60 -5.30 -12.10
N SER A 100 -16.68 -4.44 -13.11
CA SER A 100 -16.00 -4.63 -14.39
C SER A 100 -14.50 -4.35 -14.29
N THR A 101 -13.69 -5.19 -14.93
CA THR A 101 -12.26 -4.92 -15.16
C THR A 101 -12.07 -3.89 -16.27
N PHE A 102 -10.90 -3.24 -16.31
CA PHE A 102 -10.60 -2.19 -17.29
C PHE A 102 -10.62 -2.68 -18.74
N ASP A 103 -10.13 -3.91 -18.99
CA ASP A 103 -10.04 -4.52 -20.31
C ASP A 103 -11.10 -5.61 -20.55
N GLY A 104 -12.05 -5.77 -19.62
CA GLY A 104 -13.12 -6.78 -19.70
C GLY A 104 -12.68 -8.22 -19.48
N ALA A 105 -11.40 -8.48 -19.21
CA ALA A 105 -10.90 -9.84 -18.96
C ALA A 105 -11.01 -10.24 -17.49
N ASP A 106 -10.85 -11.53 -17.20
CA ASP A 106 -10.90 -12.05 -15.83
C ASP A 106 -9.76 -11.45 -14.96
N HIS A 107 -10.13 -10.97 -13.77
CA HIS A 107 -9.17 -10.42 -12.80
C HIS A 107 -8.43 -11.53 -12.06
N GLN A 108 -7.13 -11.35 -11.86
CA GLN A 108 -6.30 -12.39 -11.25
C GLN A 108 -6.38 -12.33 -9.72
N LEU A 109 -6.67 -13.47 -9.07
CA LEU A 109 -6.74 -13.60 -7.61
C LEU A 109 -5.49 -13.06 -6.89
N LYS A 110 -4.31 -13.21 -7.50
CA LYS A 110 -3.04 -12.71 -6.96
C LYS A 110 -3.10 -11.21 -6.64
N ASN A 111 -3.87 -10.42 -7.39
CA ASN A 111 -4.01 -8.98 -7.18
C ASN A 111 -4.87 -8.66 -5.95
N ALA A 112 -5.78 -9.54 -5.55
CA ALA A 112 -6.48 -9.45 -4.27
C ALA A 112 -5.59 -9.86 -3.09
N ILE A 113 -4.71 -10.85 -3.28
CA ILE A 113 -3.79 -11.29 -2.21
C ILE A 113 -2.74 -10.22 -1.89
N ARG A 114 -2.28 -9.44 -2.88
CA ARG A 114 -1.24 -8.42 -2.68
C ARG A 114 -1.57 -7.40 -1.57
N PRO A 115 -2.76 -6.76 -1.53
CA PRO A 115 -3.18 -5.92 -0.40
C PRO A 115 -3.34 -6.65 0.94
N LEU A 116 -3.60 -7.96 0.92
CA LEU A 116 -3.79 -8.74 2.14
C LEU A 116 -2.48 -8.86 2.94
N ILE A 117 -1.33 -8.88 2.27
CA ILE A 117 0.00 -8.99 2.91
C ILE A 117 0.24 -7.83 3.90
N PRO A 118 0.20 -6.54 3.49
CA PRO A 118 0.34 -5.44 4.43
C PRO A 118 -0.83 -5.32 5.41
N LEU A 119 -2.05 -5.75 5.04
CA LEU A 119 -3.17 -5.78 5.97
C LEU A 119 -2.91 -6.73 7.16
N ILE A 120 -2.35 -7.91 6.90
CA ILE A 120 -1.96 -8.85 7.97
C ILE A 120 -0.88 -8.23 8.86
N ALA A 121 0.11 -7.53 8.29
CA ALA A 121 1.12 -6.84 9.07
C ALA A 121 0.52 -5.75 9.98
N VAL A 122 -0.50 -5.03 9.51
CA VAL A 122 -1.25 -4.06 10.32
C VAL A 122 -2.02 -4.75 11.45
N ILE A 123 -2.69 -5.87 11.18
CA ILE A 123 -3.41 -6.63 12.21
C ILE A 123 -2.45 -7.12 13.29
N ILE A 124 -1.31 -7.72 12.89
CA ILE A 124 -0.28 -8.18 13.82
C ILE A 124 0.25 -7.01 14.64
N TYR A 125 0.50 -5.86 14.01
CA TYR A 125 0.93 -4.65 14.72
C TYR A 125 -0.04 -4.33 15.86
N PHE A 126 -1.34 -4.21 15.61
CA PHE A 126 -2.30 -3.81 16.64
C PHE A 126 -2.54 -4.87 17.72
N VAL A 127 -2.52 -6.15 17.36
CA VAL A 127 -2.73 -7.25 18.34
C VAL A 127 -1.51 -7.44 19.26
N THR A 128 -0.33 -6.94 18.87
CA THR A 128 0.94 -7.11 19.61
C THR A 128 1.55 -5.81 20.14
N SER A 129 0.84 -4.68 20.01
CA SER A 129 1.25 -3.34 20.45
C SER A 129 0.82 -2.99 21.86
#